data_AF-N1PFG1-F1
#
_entry.id   AF-N1PFG1-F1
#
_cell.length_a   1.000
_cell.length_b   1.000
_cell.length_c   1.000
_cell.angle_alpha   90.00
_cell.angle_beta   90.00
_cell.angle_gamma   90.00
#
_symmetry.space_group_name_H-M   'P 1'
#
loop_
_entity.id
_entity.type
_entity.pdbx_description
1 polymer ?
#
loop_
_entity_poly.entity_id
_entity_poly.type
_entity_poly.pdbx_seq_one_letter_code
_entity_poly.pdbx_strand_id
1 'polypeptide(L)'
;MNTLANHGFIPHNGKGLTQPIVTKGLADALNIGPDLANFLFAGGLLSAPQPLLGSFDLNMLDQHNFPIEHDASLSRIDTFFGNNRPFNQTIFNQVLAFYDGMENATIPVTSYAKYARVQDSQKRNPTFTYGPREFLLSYGEAALYLSVLGDPTSGIAPVKYIQTFFEQERLPYNEGWRTPTQQTTLNSVGNMIGRLYQDSPESLPEGLEVITTGAYRDAIAGYNPVTGVLRNATCAAVRTC
;
A
#
# COMPACT_ATOMS: atom_id res chain seq x y z
N MET A 1 6.15 -5.76 2.32
CA MET A 1 6.95 -6.05 3.52
C MET A 1 7.23 -7.54 3.69
N ASN A 2 6.24 -8.43 3.63
CA ASN A 2 6.46 -9.89 3.73
C ASN A 2 7.52 -10.39 2.74
N THR A 3 7.46 -9.96 1.48
CA THR A 3 8.50 -10.25 0.49
C THR A 3 9.91 -9.86 0.94
N LEU A 4 10.08 -8.69 1.57
CA LEU A 4 11.39 -8.25 2.07
C LEU A 4 11.89 -9.15 3.21
N ALA A 5 10.99 -9.58 4.11
CA ALA A 5 11.34 -10.49 5.21
C ALA A 5 11.69 -11.88 4.67
N ASN A 6 10.90 -12.40 3.73
CA ASN A 6 11.14 -13.70 3.07
C ASN A 6 12.51 -13.76 2.37
N HIS A 7 12.98 -12.63 1.85
CA HIS A 7 14.27 -12.50 1.18
C HIS A 7 15.40 -11.95 2.08
N GLY A 8 15.15 -11.68 3.36
CA GLY A 8 16.17 -11.21 4.30
C GLY A 8 16.64 -9.76 4.13
N PHE A 9 15.90 -8.93 3.38
CA PHE A 9 16.17 -7.48 3.28
C PHE A 9 15.77 -6.72 4.55
N ILE A 10 14.87 -7.30 5.34
CA ILE A 10 14.53 -6.92 6.71
C ILE A 10 14.58 -8.19 7.58
N PRO A 11 14.59 -8.10 8.92
CA PRO A 11 14.56 -9.27 9.80
C PRO A 11 13.52 -10.31 9.37
N HIS A 12 13.96 -11.54 9.12
CA HIS A 12 13.11 -12.61 8.58
C HIS A 12 11.94 -12.95 9.51
N ASN A 13 12.11 -12.77 10.82
CA ASN A 13 11.04 -12.94 11.81
C ASN A 13 10.01 -11.79 11.81
N GLY A 14 10.23 -10.74 11.01
CA GLY A 14 9.35 -9.57 10.90
C GLY A 14 9.30 -8.69 12.15
N LYS A 15 10.31 -8.75 13.03
CA LYS A 15 10.31 -8.02 14.31
C LYS A 15 11.40 -6.95 14.41
N GLY A 16 11.15 -5.95 15.26
CA GLY A 16 12.13 -4.91 15.60
C GLY A 16 12.49 -4.01 14.42
N LEU A 17 11.52 -3.67 13.58
CA LEU A 17 11.73 -2.88 12.37
C LEU A 17 11.91 -1.40 12.73
N THR A 18 13.17 -0.96 12.78
CA THR A 18 13.56 0.45 12.99
C THR A 18 13.66 1.20 11.65
N GLN A 19 13.74 2.54 11.69
CA GLN A 19 13.83 3.36 10.49
C GLN A 19 15.01 2.97 9.57
N PRO A 20 16.25 2.76 10.06
CA PRO A 20 17.35 2.34 9.20
C PRO A 20 17.12 0.97 8.56
N ILE A 21 16.48 0.03 9.28
CA ILE A 21 16.17 -1.30 8.76
C ILE A 21 15.17 -1.20 7.60
N VAL A 22 14.07 -0.46 7.81
CA VAL A 22 13.01 -0.34 6.80
C VAL A 22 13.50 0.44 5.58
N THR A 23 14.19 1.56 5.79
CA THR A 23 14.69 2.39 4.67
C THR A 23 15.73 1.67 3.83
N LYS A 24 16.70 0.99 4.45
CA LYS A 24 17.67 0.18 3.73
C LYS A 24 17.02 -1.01 3.02
N GLY A 25 16.13 -1.73 3.69
CA GLY A 25 15.46 -2.90 3.11
C GLY A 25 14.60 -2.55 1.89
N LEU A 26 13.86 -1.44 1.93
CA LEU A 26 13.06 -0.96 0.81
C LEU A 26 13.93 -0.46 -0.36
N ALA A 27 15.03 0.25 -0.06
CA ALA A 27 15.98 0.71 -1.08
C ALA A 27 16.65 -0.48 -1.79
N ASP A 28 17.21 -1.42 -1.03
CA ASP A 28 17.95 -2.55 -1.59
C ASP A 28 17.06 -3.52 -2.36
N ALA A 29 15.85 -3.79 -1.85
CA ALA A 29 14.95 -4.76 -2.47
C ALA A 29 14.22 -4.19 -3.70
N LEU A 30 13.73 -2.95 -3.62
CA LEU A 30 12.73 -2.40 -4.55
C LEU A 30 13.12 -1.07 -5.18
N ASN A 31 14.30 -0.53 -4.86
CA ASN A 31 14.75 0.82 -5.28
C ASN A 31 13.74 1.91 -4.91
N ILE A 32 13.17 1.82 -3.71
CA ILE A 32 12.31 2.85 -3.14
C ILE A 32 13.20 3.98 -2.59
N GLY A 33 12.88 5.22 -2.97
CA GLY A 33 13.57 6.42 -2.54
C GLY A 33 13.40 6.69 -1.03
N PRO A 34 14.35 7.41 -0.40
CA PRO A 34 14.34 7.64 1.04
C PRO A 34 13.13 8.43 1.52
N ASP A 35 12.57 9.31 0.69
CA ASP A 35 11.37 10.10 1.02
C ASP A 35 10.14 9.20 1.24
N LEU A 36 9.90 8.28 0.30
CA LEU A 36 8.82 7.30 0.40
C LEU A 36 9.11 6.26 1.48
N ALA A 37 10.35 5.78 1.60
CA ALA A 37 10.70 4.80 2.62
C ALA A 37 10.50 5.34 4.04
N ASN A 38 10.89 6.60 4.30
CA ASN A 38 10.65 7.26 5.59
C ASN A 38 9.15 7.42 5.88
N PHE A 39 8.37 7.76 4.85
CA PHE A 39 6.93 7.89 4.96
C PHE A 39 6.24 6.56 5.29
N LEU A 40 6.60 5.48 4.60
CA LEU A 40 6.10 4.13 4.88
C LEU A 40 6.52 3.64 6.27
N PHE A 41 7.76 3.94 6.70
CA PHE A 41 8.20 3.65 8.06
C PHE A 41 7.34 4.38 9.11
N ALA A 42 7.03 5.67 8.90
CA ALA A 42 6.20 6.43 9.82
C ALA A 42 4.80 5.81 9.99
N GLY A 43 4.16 5.39 8.89
CA GLY A 43 2.88 4.66 8.96
C GLY A 43 2.99 3.34 9.74
N GLY A 44 4.06 2.57 9.50
CA GLY A 44 4.31 1.34 10.26
C GLY A 44 4.53 1.60 11.75
N LEU A 45 5.26 2.66 12.10
CA LEU A 45 5.50 3.05 13.49
C LEU A 45 4.21 3.47 14.22
N LEU A 46 3.29 4.15 13.52
CA LEU A 46 1.97 4.51 14.06
C LEU A 46 1.07 3.31 14.32
N SER A 47 1.34 2.19 13.65
CA SER A 47 0.64 0.92 13.88
C SER A 47 1.12 0.23 15.17
N ALA A 48 2.29 0.62 15.70
CA ALA A 48 2.83 0.03 16.91
C ALA A 48 2.03 0.48 18.16
N PRO A 49 1.81 -0.40 19.15
CA PRO A 49 1.18 0.01 20.40
C PRO A 49 1.98 1.05 21.19
N GLN A 50 3.30 1.09 21.00
CA GLN A 50 4.21 2.01 21.66
C GLN A 50 5.15 2.67 20.63
N PRO A 51 4.65 3.61 19.80
CA PRO A 51 5.43 4.22 18.70
C PRO A 51 6.73 4.90 19.17
N LEU A 52 6.77 5.37 20.42
CA LEU A 52 7.95 6.02 21.01
C LEU A 52 9.16 5.08 21.18
N LEU A 53 8.96 3.77 21.08
CA LEU A 53 10.07 2.80 21.06
C LEU A 53 10.83 2.79 19.72
N GLY A 54 10.36 3.51 18.70
CA GLY A 54 11.09 3.70 17.44
C GLY A 54 11.17 2.45 16.56
N SER A 55 10.35 1.43 16.83
CA SER A 55 10.25 0.22 16.01
C SER A 55 8.84 -0.37 16.04
N PHE A 56 8.54 -1.20 15.04
CA PHE A 56 7.32 -1.98 14.96
C PHE A 56 7.61 -3.41 14.47
N ASP A 57 6.66 -4.31 14.67
CA ASP A 57 6.68 -5.67 14.10
C ASP A 57 5.63 -5.76 12.98
N LEU A 58 5.84 -6.64 11.99
CA LEU A 58 4.93 -6.77 10.84
C LEU A 58 3.50 -7.17 11.24
N ASN A 59 3.34 -7.91 12.34
CA ASN A 59 2.03 -8.27 12.88
C ASN A 59 1.30 -7.13 13.57
N MET A 60 1.88 -5.94 13.65
CA MET A 60 1.20 -4.74 14.16
C MET A 60 0.47 -4.00 13.03
N LEU A 61 0.79 -4.30 11.77
CA LEU A 61 0.24 -3.63 10.60
C LEU A 61 -1.19 -4.07 10.25
N ASP A 62 -1.71 -5.12 10.89
CA ASP A 62 -3.04 -5.68 10.64
C ASP A 62 -4.15 -5.05 11.53
N GLN A 63 -3.81 -3.99 12.29
CA GLN A 63 -4.79 -3.24 13.08
C GLN A 63 -5.85 -2.62 12.16
N HIS A 64 -7.09 -3.08 12.31
CA HIS A 64 -8.17 -2.70 11.41
C HIS A 64 -8.52 -1.22 11.45
N ASN A 65 -8.64 -0.61 10.27
CA ASN A 65 -8.99 0.80 10.02
C ASN A 65 -8.06 1.84 10.67
N PHE A 66 -6.90 1.46 11.20
CA PHE A 66 -5.91 2.43 11.68
C PHE A 66 -4.51 1.83 11.85
N PRO A 67 -3.44 2.48 11.34
CA PRO A 67 -3.43 3.59 10.40
C PRO A 67 -3.45 3.13 8.93
N ILE A 68 -3.04 1.88 8.66
CA ILE A 68 -2.80 1.38 7.30
C ILE A 68 -3.86 0.38 6.86
N GLU A 69 -4.10 -0.69 7.63
CA GLU A 69 -5.05 -1.72 7.19
C GLU A 69 -6.45 -1.15 7.00
N HIS A 70 -7.09 -1.59 5.93
CA HIS A 70 -8.43 -1.16 5.54
C HIS A 70 -9.18 -2.21 4.71
N ASP A 71 -10.51 -2.05 4.67
CA ASP A 71 -11.41 -2.82 3.80
C ASP A 71 -11.11 -2.62 2.31
N ALA A 72 -11.69 -3.46 1.45
CA ALA A 72 -11.51 -3.43 -0.01
C ALA A 72 -10.06 -3.69 -0.46
N SER A 73 -9.32 -4.46 0.33
CA SER A 73 -8.00 -4.96 -0.02
C SER A 73 -8.01 -5.74 -1.35
N LEU A 74 -6.90 -5.67 -2.09
CA LEU A 74 -6.75 -6.33 -3.40
C LEU A 74 -6.59 -7.85 -3.32
N SER A 75 -6.17 -8.38 -2.17
CA SER A 75 -5.81 -9.80 -2.02
C SER A 75 -6.13 -10.37 -0.64
N ARG A 76 -6.78 -9.61 0.23
CA ARG A 76 -7.12 -9.97 1.61
C ARG A 76 -8.64 -9.79 1.78
N ILE A 77 -9.23 -10.58 2.67
CA ILE A 77 -10.64 -10.38 3.06
C ILE A 77 -10.75 -9.18 4.00
N ASP A 78 -11.86 -8.47 3.95
CA ASP A 78 -12.20 -7.47 4.96
C ASP A 78 -12.31 -8.13 6.35
N THR A 79 -11.92 -7.40 7.40
CA THR A 79 -11.92 -7.88 8.80
C THR A 79 -13.28 -8.41 9.24
N PHE A 80 -14.38 -7.85 8.72
CA PHE A 80 -15.73 -8.34 8.96
C PHE A 80 -15.89 -9.85 8.67
N PHE A 81 -15.20 -10.37 7.66
CA PHE A 81 -15.28 -11.78 7.25
C PHE A 81 -14.29 -12.69 7.99
N GLY A 82 -13.44 -12.14 8.88
CA GLY A 82 -12.51 -12.91 9.70
C GLY A 82 -11.08 -12.39 9.66
N ASN A 83 -10.11 -13.30 9.55
CA ASN A 83 -8.69 -12.95 9.55
C ASN A 83 -8.27 -12.29 8.23
N ASN A 84 -8.07 -10.97 8.27
CA ASN A 84 -7.69 -10.10 7.15
C ASN A 84 -6.21 -10.23 6.73
N ARG A 85 -5.37 -10.97 7.47
CA ARG A 85 -3.93 -11.00 7.22
C ARG A 85 -3.46 -11.92 6.08
N PRO A 86 -3.92 -13.19 6.00
CA PRO A 86 -3.41 -14.13 5.00
C PRO A 86 -3.79 -13.70 3.58
N PHE A 87 -2.92 -14.02 2.63
CA PHE A 87 -3.28 -13.93 1.22
C PHE A 87 -4.53 -14.77 0.92
N ASN A 88 -5.45 -14.21 0.15
CA ASN A 88 -6.69 -14.85 -0.25
C ASN A 88 -6.80 -14.88 -1.78
N GLN A 89 -6.61 -16.07 -2.37
CA GLN A 89 -6.68 -16.27 -3.82
C GLN A 89 -8.06 -15.90 -4.39
N THR A 90 -9.15 -16.12 -3.65
CA THR A 90 -10.50 -15.80 -4.15
C THR A 90 -10.66 -14.29 -4.34
N ILE A 91 -10.20 -13.48 -3.38
CA ILE A 91 -10.19 -12.02 -3.50
C ILE A 91 -9.25 -11.58 -4.62
N PHE A 92 -8.03 -12.11 -4.66
CA PHE A 92 -7.06 -11.71 -5.67
C PHE A 92 -7.48 -12.09 -7.09
N ASN A 93 -8.18 -13.21 -7.27
CA ASN A 93 -8.76 -13.61 -8.56
C ASN A 93 -9.77 -12.59 -9.10
N GLN A 94 -10.49 -11.86 -8.23
CA GLN A 94 -11.38 -10.78 -8.68
C GLN A 94 -10.58 -9.66 -9.35
N VAL A 95 -9.38 -9.36 -8.84
CA VAL A 95 -8.46 -8.37 -9.43
C VAL A 95 -7.86 -8.93 -10.71
N LEU A 96 -7.36 -10.17 -10.69
CA LEU A 96 -6.74 -10.80 -11.86
C LEU A 96 -7.69 -10.95 -13.05
N ALA A 97 -8.99 -11.10 -12.81
CA ALA A 97 -10.01 -11.18 -13.86
C ALA A 97 -10.02 -9.93 -14.78
N PHE A 98 -9.62 -8.76 -14.27
CA PHE A 98 -9.48 -7.55 -15.10
C PHE A 98 -8.30 -7.62 -16.07
N TYR A 99 -7.31 -8.47 -15.78
CA TYR A 99 -6.12 -8.66 -16.60
C TYR A 99 -6.20 -9.91 -17.48
N ASP A 100 -7.37 -10.54 -17.63
CA ASP A 100 -7.52 -11.74 -18.43
C ASP A 100 -7.09 -11.50 -19.89
N GLY A 101 -6.22 -12.37 -20.41
CA GLY A 101 -5.61 -12.22 -21.73
C GLY A 101 -4.59 -11.06 -21.87
N MET A 102 -4.25 -10.35 -20.78
CA MET A 102 -3.26 -9.27 -20.80
C MET A 102 -1.88 -9.73 -20.34
N GLU A 103 -0.83 -9.31 -21.04
CA GLU A 103 0.55 -9.53 -20.58
C GLU A 103 0.97 -8.52 -19.50
N ASN A 104 0.43 -7.30 -19.56
CA ASN A 104 0.80 -6.19 -18.70
C ASN A 104 -0.43 -5.56 -18.05
N ALA A 105 -0.33 -5.33 -16.74
CA ALA A 105 -1.22 -4.41 -16.05
C ALA A 105 -0.89 -2.98 -16.47
N THR A 106 -1.93 -2.20 -16.72
CA THR A 106 -1.85 -0.78 -17.10
C THR A 106 -2.66 0.06 -16.12
N ILE A 107 -2.41 1.36 -16.09
CA ILE A 107 -3.12 2.30 -15.19
C ILE A 107 -4.65 2.21 -15.34
N PRO A 108 -5.25 2.27 -16.55
CA PRO A 108 -6.70 2.20 -16.66
C PRO A 108 -7.25 0.91 -16.05
N VAL A 109 -6.73 -0.25 -16.45
CA VAL A 109 -7.25 -1.55 -15.98
C VAL A 109 -7.04 -1.72 -14.47
N THR A 110 -5.89 -1.27 -13.95
CA THR A 110 -5.59 -1.28 -12.52
C THR A 110 -6.58 -0.43 -11.71
N SER A 111 -6.92 0.74 -12.23
CA SER A 111 -7.87 1.65 -11.59
C SER A 111 -9.26 1.02 -11.47
N TYR A 112 -9.75 0.42 -12.57
CA TYR A 112 -11.04 -0.29 -12.57
C TYR A 112 -11.02 -1.50 -11.64
N ALA A 113 -9.95 -2.31 -11.64
CA ALA A 113 -9.83 -3.48 -10.78
C ALA A 113 -9.83 -3.11 -9.29
N LYS A 114 -9.12 -2.04 -8.91
CA LYS A 114 -9.13 -1.46 -7.56
C LYS A 114 -10.53 -1.01 -7.19
N TYR A 115 -11.20 -0.24 -8.04
CA TYR A 115 -12.52 0.29 -7.69
C TYR A 115 -13.58 -0.83 -7.61
N ALA A 116 -13.48 -1.87 -8.44
CA ALA A 116 -14.34 -3.04 -8.32
C ALA A 116 -14.22 -3.74 -6.95
N ARG A 117 -13.03 -3.72 -6.33
CA ARG A 117 -12.86 -4.21 -4.95
C ARG A 117 -13.61 -3.37 -3.93
N VAL A 118 -13.61 -2.04 -4.08
CA VAL A 118 -14.39 -1.11 -3.25
C VAL A 118 -15.88 -1.43 -3.38
N GLN A 119 -16.39 -1.56 -4.60
CA GLN A 119 -17.80 -1.87 -4.85
C GLN A 119 -18.22 -3.23 -4.29
N ASP A 120 -17.39 -4.25 -4.44
CA ASP A 120 -17.67 -5.59 -3.93
C ASP A 120 -17.67 -5.62 -2.38
N SER A 121 -16.69 -4.99 -1.74
CA SER A 121 -16.66 -4.86 -0.28
C SER A 121 -17.86 -4.06 0.24
N GLN A 122 -18.16 -2.89 -0.35
CA GLN A 122 -19.33 -2.08 0.01
C GLN A 122 -20.65 -2.85 -0.09
N LYS A 123 -20.78 -3.74 -1.09
CA LYS A 123 -21.99 -4.53 -1.29
C LYS A 123 -22.16 -5.65 -0.27
N ARG A 124 -21.06 -6.25 0.20
CA ARG A 124 -21.09 -7.48 1.01
C ARG A 124 -20.77 -7.27 2.48
N ASN A 125 -20.02 -6.23 2.82
CA ASN A 125 -19.56 -5.94 4.18
C ASN A 125 -20.49 -4.89 4.81
N PRO A 126 -21.37 -5.26 5.77
CA PRO A 126 -22.30 -4.32 6.41
C PRO A 126 -21.61 -3.31 7.33
N THR A 127 -20.33 -3.52 7.67
CA THR A 127 -19.51 -2.60 8.47
C THR A 127 -18.43 -1.93 7.64
N PHE A 128 -18.62 -1.87 6.32
CA PHE A 128 -17.65 -1.33 5.38
C PHE A 128 -17.24 0.10 5.72
N THR A 129 -15.94 0.34 5.81
CA THR A 129 -15.36 1.67 6.06
C THR A 129 -14.53 2.12 4.86
N TYR A 130 -14.86 3.30 4.31
CA TYR A 130 -14.15 3.84 3.15
C TYR A 130 -14.25 5.37 3.07
N GLY A 131 -13.33 6.05 3.73
CA GLY A 131 -13.21 7.51 3.69
C GLY A 131 -12.00 7.98 2.88
N PRO A 132 -11.62 9.27 3.04
CA PRO A 132 -10.42 9.83 2.40
C PRO A 132 -9.14 9.03 2.64
N ARG A 133 -8.99 8.43 3.84
CA ARG A 133 -7.81 7.63 4.20
C ARG A 133 -7.72 6.36 3.37
N GLU A 134 -8.76 5.54 3.40
CA GLU A 134 -8.84 4.27 2.66
C GLU A 134 -8.76 4.50 1.15
N PHE A 135 -9.40 5.56 0.66
CA PHE A 135 -9.30 5.98 -0.73
C PHE A 135 -7.84 6.21 -1.13
N LEU A 136 -7.13 7.04 -0.39
CA LEU A 136 -5.74 7.40 -0.68
C LEU A 136 -4.81 6.20 -0.55
N LEU A 137 -4.94 5.40 0.52
CA LEU A 137 -4.19 4.17 0.73
C LEU A 137 -4.38 3.17 -0.43
N SER A 138 -5.63 2.90 -0.80
CA SER A 138 -5.96 1.93 -1.84
C SER A 138 -5.40 2.32 -3.21
N TYR A 139 -5.43 3.61 -3.58
CA TYR A 139 -4.72 4.08 -4.79
C TYR A 139 -3.20 4.06 -4.63
N GLY A 140 -2.69 4.40 -3.45
CA GLY A 140 -1.25 4.38 -3.17
C GLY A 140 -0.65 2.98 -3.29
N GLU A 141 -1.33 1.96 -2.77
CA GLU A 141 -0.93 0.56 -2.88
C GLU A 141 -0.95 0.08 -4.33
N ALA A 142 -1.96 0.50 -5.11
CA ALA A 142 -2.02 0.22 -6.53
C ALA A 142 -0.85 0.86 -7.31
N ALA A 143 -0.57 2.14 -7.02
CA ALA A 143 0.58 2.84 -7.57
C ALA A 143 1.91 2.19 -7.18
N LEU A 144 2.04 1.71 -5.93
CA LEU A 144 3.26 1.08 -5.43
C LEU A 144 3.58 -0.20 -6.19
N TYR A 145 2.63 -1.13 -6.35
CA TYR A 145 2.95 -2.38 -7.04
C TYR A 145 3.23 -2.15 -8.53
N LEU A 146 2.53 -1.23 -9.20
CA LEU A 146 2.82 -0.88 -10.60
C LEU A 146 4.23 -0.26 -10.73
N SER A 147 4.63 0.55 -9.75
CA SER A 147 5.93 1.21 -9.74
C SER A 147 7.08 0.23 -9.51
N VAL A 148 7.00 -0.60 -8.46
CA VAL A 148 8.13 -1.45 -8.05
C VAL A 148 8.24 -2.74 -8.87
N LEU A 149 7.13 -3.24 -9.41
CA LEU A 149 7.10 -4.41 -10.29
C LEU A 149 7.18 -4.05 -11.77
N GLY A 150 6.98 -2.78 -12.11
CA GLY A 150 7.01 -2.27 -13.47
C GLY A 150 7.94 -1.08 -13.59
N ASP A 151 7.36 0.08 -13.88
CA ASP A 151 8.07 1.33 -13.99
C ASP A 151 7.26 2.48 -13.35
N PRO A 152 7.89 3.29 -12.47
CA PRO A 152 7.22 4.35 -11.71
C PRO A 152 6.76 5.53 -12.57
N THR A 153 7.15 5.59 -13.84
CA THR A 153 6.73 6.65 -14.78
C THR A 153 5.60 6.18 -15.68
N SER A 154 5.71 5.02 -16.30
CA SER A 154 4.67 4.51 -17.21
C SER A 154 3.47 3.93 -16.46
N GLY A 155 3.69 3.31 -15.30
CA GLY A 155 2.66 2.57 -14.56
C GLY A 155 2.27 1.26 -15.25
N ILE A 156 3.20 0.64 -15.98
CA ILE A 156 3.00 -0.62 -16.66
C ILE A 156 3.84 -1.69 -15.97
N ALA A 157 3.21 -2.78 -15.54
CA ALA A 157 3.88 -3.90 -14.90
C ALA A 157 3.40 -5.24 -15.49
N PRO A 158 4.31 -6.18 -15.84
CA PRO A 158 3.90 -7.51 -16.29
C PRO A 158 3.02 -8.22 -15.27
N VAL A 159 1.88 -8.77 -15.71
CA VAL A 159 0.88 -9.41 -14.84
C VAL A 159 1.51 -10.57 -14.05
N LYS A 160 2.40 -11.33 -14.68
CA LYS A 160 3.15 -12.43 -14.04
C LYS A 160 4.01 -11.98 -12.85
N TYR A 161 4.52 -10.75 -12.86
CA TYR A 161 5.30 -10.20 -11.74
C TYR A 161 4.38 -9.89 -10.57
N ILE A 162 3.22 -9.29 -10.85
CA ILE A 162 2.19 -8.99 -9.87
C ILE A 162 1.69 -10.29 -9.22
N GLN A 163 1.32 -11.30 -10.02
CA GLN A 163 0.90 -12.61 -9.53
C GLN A 163 1.93 -13.23 -8.59
N THR A 164 3.18 -13.34 -9.04
CA THR A 164 4.28 -13.89 -8.24
C THR A 164 4.46 -13.13 -6.92
N PHE A 165 4.45 -11.80 -6.98
CA PHE A 165 4.68 -10.97 -5.81
C PHE A 165 3.55 -11.11 -4.77
N PHE A 166 2.29 -11.19 -5.19
CA PHE A 166 1.15 -11.32 -4.29
C PHE A 166 0.94 -12.75 -3.79
N GLU A 167 0.99 -13.75 -4.67
CA GLU A 167 0.68 -15.15 -4.34
C GLU A 167 1.81 -15.83 -3.56
N GLN A 168 3.07 -15.47 -3.86
CA GLN A 168 4.24 -16.14 -3.30
C GLN A 168 5.00 -15.25 -2.31
N GLU A 169 4.64 -13.96 -2.21
CA GLU A 169 5.38 -12.97 -1.42
C GLU A 169 6.89 -13.06 -1.70
N ARG A 170 7.22 -13.13 -3.01
CA ARG A 170 8.56 -13.38 -3.56
C ARG A 170 8.90 -12.33 -4.62
N LEU A 171 10.17 -11.96 -4.70
CA LEU A 171 10.66 -11.13 -5.81
C LEU A 171 10.67 -11.94 -7.13
N PRO A 172 10.07 -11.44 -8.23
CA PRO A 172 9.88 -12.20 -9.47
C PRO A 172 11.13 -12.34 -10.37
N TYR A 173 12.30 -12.60 -9.77
CA TYR A 173 13.57 -12.69 -10.52
C TYR A 173 13.57 -13.79 -11.59
N ASN A 174 12.91 -14.92 -11.31
CA ASN A 174 12.80 -16.06 -12.22
C ASN A 174 11.89 -15.76 -13.41
N GLU A 175 10.89 -14.89 -13.20
CA GLU A 175 9.96 -14.44 -14.20
C GLU A 175 10.58 -13.38 -15.13
N GLY A 176 11.74 -12.83 -14.75
CA GLY A 176 12.50 -11.82 -15.49
C GLY A 176 12.55 -10.45 -14.83
N TRP A 177 11.89 -10.26 -13.68
CA TRP A 177 11.89 -8.97 -13.00
C TRP A 177 13.29 -8.64 -12.47
N ARG A 178 13.64 -7.36 -12.53
CA ARG A 178 14.80 -6.77 -11.87
C ARG A 178 14.33 -5.47 -11.24
N THR A 179 15.05 -5.04 -10.21
CA THR A 179 14.75 -3.78 -9.53
C THR A 179 14.70 -2.63 -10.53
N PRO A 180 13.65 -1.77 -10.51
CA PRO A 180 13.53 -0.66 -11.45
C PRO A 180 14.74 0.26 -11.42
N THR A 181 15.15 0.78 -12.58
CA THR A 181 16.29 1.73 -12.67
C THR A 181 15.95 3.09 -12.09
N GLN A 182 14.68 3.51 -12.21
CA GLN A 182 14.17 4.74 -11.61
C GLN A 182 13.68 4.47 -10.19
N GLN A 183 14.01 5.38 -9.27
CA GLN A 183 13.54 5.27 -7.90
C GLN A 183 12.03 5.51 -7.80
N THR A 184 11.35 4.66 -7.04
CA THR A 184 9.97 4.94 -6.63
C THR A 184 10.01 5.90 -5.44
N THR A 185 9.61 7.14 -5.66
CA THR A 185 9.59 8.23 -4.66
C THR A 185 8.15 8.58 -4.27
N LEU A 186 8.01 9.44 -3.26
CA LEU A 186 6.70 9.90 -2.82
C LEU A 186 6.03 10.77 -3.90
N ASN A 187 6.83 11.49 -4.69
CA ASN A 187 6.36 12.26 -5.84
C ASN A 187 5.86 11.36 -6.98
N SER A 188 6.62 10.34 -7.38
CA SER A 188 6.18 9.43 -8.45
C SER A 188 4.91 8.67 -8.05
N VAL A 189 4.79 8.25 -6.78
CA VAL A 189 3.56 7.63 -6.27
C VAL A 189 2.39 8.61 -6.33
N GLY A 190 2.56 9.86 -5.88
CA GLY A 190 1.52 10.88 -5.98
C GLY A 190 1.03 11.14 -7.41
N ASN A 191 1.96 11.22 -8.37
CA ASN A 191 1.63 11.35 -9.79
C ASN A 191 0.86 10.13 -10.32
N MET A 192 1.25 8.92 -9.91
CA MET A 192 0.58 7.70 -10.33
C MET A 192 -0.82 7.55 -9.72
N ILE A 193 -1.00 7.93 -8.45
CA ILE A 193 -2.33 8.03 -7.80
C ILE A 193 -3.23 8.96 -8.63
N GLY A 194 -2.75 10.14 -9.02
CA GLY A 194 -3.51 11.08 -9.84
C GLY A 194 -3.96 10.48 -11.17
N ARG A 195 -3.06 9.75 -11.85
CA ARG A 195 -3.37 9.08 -13.12
C ARG A 195 -4.35 7.90 -12.95
N LEU A 196 -4.16 7.09 -11.92
CA LEU A 196 -5.11 6.02 -11.59
C LEU A 196 -6.51 6.60 -11.35
N TYR A 197 -6.61 7.67 -10.56
CA TYR A 197 -7.91 8.31 -10.31
C TYR A 197 -8.51 8.93 -11.57
N GLN A 198 -7.71 9.55 -12.45
CA GLN A 198 -8.21 10.12 -13.71
C GLN A 198 -8.90 9.09 -14.61
N ASP A 199 -8.44 7.83 -14.58
CA ASP A 199 -9.06 6.72 -15.31
C ASP A 199 -10.18 6.03 -14.52
N SER A 200 -10.44 6.45 -13.28
CA SER A 200 -11.42 5.81 -12.40
C SER A 200 -12.82 6.40 -12.54
N PRO A 201 -13.88 5.57 -12.50
CA PRO A 201 -15.25 6.06 -12.33
C PRO A 201 -15.61 6.35 -10.86
N GLU A 202 -14.69 6.15 -9.92
CA GLU A 202 -14.90 6.42 -8.49
C GLU A 202 -15.02 7.92 -8.21
N SER A 203 -15.98 8.30 -7.36
CA SER A 203 -16.13 9.68 -6.91
C SER A 203 -15.14 10.03 -5.80
N LEU A 204 -14.71 11.30 -5.75
CA LEU A 204 -13.94 11.80 -4.61
C LEU A 204 -14.75 11.67 -3.31
N PRO A 205 -14.18 11.09 -2.24
CA PRO A 205 -14.82 11.07 -0.94
C PRO A 205 -15.07 12.47 -0.39
N GLU A 206 -16.14 12.63 0.40
CA GLU A 206 -16.41 13.86 1.11
C GLU A 206 -15.22 14.24 2.01
N GLY A 207 -14.81 15.51 1.97
CA GLY A 207 -13.64 16.02 2.70
C GLY A 207 -12.30 15.89 1.98
N LEU A 208 -12.25 15.25 0.80
CA LEU A 208 -11.07 15.23 -0.06
C LEU A 208 -11.27 16.13 -1.30
N GLU A 209 -10.76 17.36 -1.23
CA GLU A 209 -10.95 18.34 -2.31
C GLU A 209 -10.03 18.11 -3.52
N VAL A 210 -8.82 17.61 -3.29
CA VAL A 210 -7.80 17.37 -4.32
C VAL A 210 -6.96 16.13 -4.03
N ILE A 211 -6.57 15.43 -5.09
CA ILE A 211 -5.63 14.31 -5.00
C ILE A 211 -4.22 14.83 -5.21
N THR A 212 -3.46 14.87 -4.12
CA THR A 212 -2.07 15.33 -4.14
C THR A 212 -1.21 14.44 -3.27
N THR A 213 0.11 14.52 -3.47
CA THR A 213 1.08 13.93 -2.55
C THR A 213 0.90 14.45 -1.11
N GLY A 214 0.44 15.69 -0.93
CA GLY A 214 0.11 16.25 0.38
C GLY A 214 -1.06 15.53 1.03
N ALA A 215 -2.16 15.34 0.28
CA ALA A 215 -3.31 14.60 0.76
C ALA A 215 -2.95 13.15 1.14
N TYR A 216 -2.17 12.47 0.29
CA TYR A 216 -1.67 11.12 0.58
C TYR A 216 -0.81 11.09 1.86
N ARG A 217 0.05 12.10 2.06
CA ARG A 217 0.84 12.23 3.29
C ARG A 217 -0.05 12.42 4.52
N ASP A 218 -1.03 13.30 4.43
CA ASP A 218 -1.90 13.65 5.55
C ASP A 218 -2.78 12.46 5.98
N ALA A 219 -3.21 11.61 5.04
CA ALA A 219 -4.00 10.41 5.30
C ALA A 219 -3.28 9.36 6.17
N ILE A 220 -2.00 9.11 5.94
CA ILE A 220 -1.26 8.03 6.61
C ILE A 220 -0.48 8.55 7.82
N ALA A 221 -0.05 9.80 7.77
CA ALA A 221 0.96 10.25 8.70
C ALA A 221 0.34 10.82 9.97
N GLY A 222 -0.66 11.70 9.91
CA GLY A 222 -0.95 12.57 11.07
C GLY A 222 0.33 13.19 11.69
N TYR A 223 1.45 13.21 10.94
CA TYR A 223 2.85 13.28 11.37
C TYR A 223 3.58 14.03 10.27
N ASN A 224 4.39 15.01 10.67
CA ASN A 224 5.18 15.80 9.74
C ASN A 224 6.51 15.06 9.45
N PRO A 225 6.76 14.60 8.21
CA PRO A 225 7.97 13.83 7.90
C PRO A 225 9.26 14.67 7.91
N VAL A 226 9.15 16.00 7.99
CA VAL A 226 10.31 16.92 8.09
C VAL A 226 10.63 17.24 9.55
N THR A 227 9.61 17.44 10.39
CA THR A 227 9.81 17.88 11.78
C THR A 227 9.66 16.76 12.81
N GLY A 228 9.10 15.63 12.42
CA GLY A 228 8.85 14.49 13.30
C GLY A 228 7.70 14.68 14.29
N VAL A 229 6.83 15.68 14.07
CA VAL A 229 5.76 16.08 14.99
C VAL A 229 4.40 15.61 14.49
N LEU A 230 3.59 15.03 15.38
CA LEU A 230 2.19 14.71 15.13
C LEU A 230 1.39 16.00 14.91
N ARG A 231 0.72 16.14 13.75
CA ARG A 231 -0.14 17.30 13.43
C ARG A 231 -1.35 17.41 14.36
N ASN A 232 -1.78 16.33 15.00
CA ASN A 232 -2.84 16.33 16.00
C ASN A 232 -2.59 15.26 17.08
N ALA A 233 -1.95 15.63 18.19
CA ALA A 233 -1.53 14.71 19.26
C ALA A 233 -2.70 13.91 19.87
N THR A 234 -3.93 14.44 19.78
CA THR A 234 -5.16 13.79 20.24
C THR A 234 -5.52 12.56 19.41
N CYS A 235 -5.24 12.58 18.10
CA CYS A 235 -5.56 11.49 17.17
C CYS A 235 -4.71 10.24 17.45
N ALA A 236 -3.41 10.42 17.70
CA ALA A 236 -2.49 9.31 18.01
C ALA A 236 -2.72 8.72 19.41
N ALA A 237 -3.18 9.53 20.38
CA ALA A 237 -3.42 9.08 21.75
C ALA A 237 -4.70 8.25 21.89
N VAL A 238 -5.72 8.51 21.06
CA VAL A 238 -7.05 7.90 21.19
C VAL A 238 -7.33 6.86 20.09
N ARG A 239 -6.48 6.77 19.04
CA ARG A 239 -6.64 5.85 17.89
C ARG A 239 -7.99 5.96 17.18
N THR A 240 -8.64 7.11 17.30
CA THR A 240 -9.93 7.41 16.68
C THR A 240 -9.77 8.65 15.83
N CYS A 241 -9.51 8.41 14.54
CA CYS A 241 -9.72 9.31 13.41
C CYS A 241 -10.17 8.37 12.28
#